data_AF-A0A7S0HFL6-F1
#
_entry.id   AF-A0A7S0HFL6-F1
#
_cell.length_a   1.000
_cell.length_b   1.000
_cell.length_c   1.000
_cell.angle_alpha   90.00
_cell.angle_beta   90.00
_cell.angle_gamma   90.00
#
_symmetry.space_group_name_H-M   'P 1'
#
loop_
_entity.id
_entity.type
_entity.pdbx_description
1 polymer ?
#
loop_
_entity_poly.entity_id
_entity_poly.type
_entity_poly.pdbx_seq_one_letter_code
_entity_poly.pdbx_strand_id
1 'polypeptide(L)'
;WFGFVDHSPLQSNPGWSLRNLLYFLNRRWGLNDAKILCYRDFSETVHREVGMSLVMRVKLNVNVDKGGEPIVTGWELNHKGKLGARCADLAPFMDPKRRAIESADLNLKLMRWRFLPNLDTESLSHKRCLLLGAGTLGCNVARSLTSWGFRKITLVDYGKVSYSNPTRQWLFEFEDCV
;
A
#
# COMPACT_ATOMS: atom_id res chain seq x y z
N TRP A 1 -30.09 -6.12 31.63
CA TRP A 1 -29.50 -6.50 30.33
C TRP A 1 -28.50 -5.42 29.99
N PHE A 2 -27.32 -5.79 29.51
CA PHE A 2 -26.30 -4.84 29.04
C PHE A 2 -26.05 -5.09 27.56
N GLY A 3 -25.78 -4.04 26.80
CA GLY A 3 -25.50 -4.14 25.37
C GLY A 3 -24.21 -3.42 25.00
N PHE A 4 -23.53 -3.91 23.97
CA PHE A 4 -22.44 -3.19 23.33
C PHE A 4 -22.46 -3.42 21.81
N VAL A 5 -21.80 -2.52 21.09
CA VAL A 5 -21.59 -2.66 19.65
C VAL A 5 -20.48 -3.67 19.43
N ASP A 6 -20.80 -4.79 18.79
CA ASP A 6 -19.90 -5.89 18.53
C ASP A 6 -19.38 -5.84 17.09
N HIS A 7 -18.05 -5.78 16.94
CA HIS A 7 -17.38 -5.78 15.65
C HIS A 7 -16.97 -7.19 15.18
N SER A 8 -17.23 -8.23 15.96
CA SER A 8 -16.92 -9.60 15.55
C SER A 8 -17.81 -10.04 14.40
N PRO A 9 -17.23 -10.50 13.27
CA PRO A 9 -17.98 -11.10 12.19
C PRO A 9 -18.37 -12.56 12.48
N LEU A 10 -17.87 -13.15 13.58
CA LEU A 10 -18.05 -14.57 13.87
C LEU A 10 -19.45 -14.84 14.44
N GLN A 11 -20.19 -15.75 13.81
CA GLN A 11 -21.59 -16.04 14.14
C GLN A 11 -21.82 -16.44 15.60
N SER A 12 -20.91 -17.17 16.24
CA SER A 12 -21.08 -17.64 17.63
C SER A 12 -20.14 -16.98 18.64
N ASN A 13 -19.19 -16.15 18.20
CA ASN A 13 -18.14 -15.60 19.06
C ASN A 13 -18.27 -14.08 19.17
N PRO A 14 -18.43 -13.52 20.38
CA PRO A 14 -18.46 -12.08 20.58
C PRO A 14 -17.09 -11.44 20.31
N GLY A 15 -17.09 -10.14 20.03
CA GLY A 15 -15.88 -9.37 19.83
C GLY A 15 -15.05 -9.18 21.07
N TRP A 16 -13.79 -8.83 20.85
CA TRP A 16 -12.78 -8.66 21.87
C TRP A 16 -13.18 -7.66 22.97
N SER A 17 -13.91 -6.59 22.59
CA SER A 17 -14.36 -5.51 23.47
C SER A 17 -15.30 -5.98 24.59
N LEU A 18 -15.92 -7.16 24.47
CA LEU A 18 -16.74 -7.74 25.54
C LEU A 18 -15.94 -7.92 26.84
N ARG A 19 -14.64 -8.26 26.75
CA ARG A 19 -13.77 -8.43 27.93
C ARG A 19 -13.70 -7.15 28.76
N ASN A 20 -13.57 -6.00 28.09
CA ASN A 20 -13.51 -4.69 28.73
C ASN A 20 -14.84 -4.35 29.41
N LEU A 21 -15.96 -4.63 28.73
CA LEU A 21 -17.30 -4.42 29.30
C LEU A 21 -17.51 -5.28 30.55
N LEU A 22 -17.22 -6.56 30.49
CA LEU A 22 -17.40 -7.49 31.62
C LEU A 22 -16.53 -7.10 32.81
N TYR A 23 -15.28 -6.71 32.58
CA TYR A 23 -14.39 -6.21 33.63
C TYR A 23 -14.97 -4.95 34.29
N PHE A 24 -15.46 -3.99 33.48
CA PHE A 24 -16.10 -2.77 33.99
C PHE A 24 -17.37 -3.08 34.82
N LEU A 25 -18.24 -3.96 34.33
CA LEU A 25 -19.48 -4.35 35.01
C LEU A 25 -19.21 -4.98 36.38
N ASN A 26 -18.22 -5.89 36.43
CA ASN A 26 -17.80 -6.53 37.67
C ASN A 26 -17.19 -5.51 38.64
N ARG A 27 -16.27 -4.66 38.16
CA ARG A 27 -15.55 -3.69 39.01
C ARG A 27 -16.46 -2.62 39.61
N ARG A 28 -17.42 -2.12 38.82
CA ARG A 28 -18.31 -1.01 39.23
C ARG A 28 -19.49 -1.47 40.07
N TRP A 29 -20.10 -2.60 39.71
CA TRP A 29 -21.36 -3.06 40.32
C TRP A 29 -21.28 -4.43 41.00
N GLY A 30 -20.11 -5.08 41.00
CA GLY A 30 -19.96 -6.42 41.58
C GLY A 30 -20.76 -7.50 40.85
N LEU A 31 -21.12 -7.26 39.58
CA LEU A 31 -21.94 -8.18 38.81
C LEU A 31 -21.13 -9.41 38.39
N ASN A 32 -21.59 -10.58 38.84
CA ASN A 32 -21.03 -11.89 38.47
C ASN A 32 -21.91 -12.64 37.47
N ASP A 33 -23.14 -12.18 37.22
CA ASP A 33 -24.07 -12.76 36.24
C ASP A 33 -24.70 -11.62 35.44
N ALA A 34 -24.49 -11.63 34.13
CA ALA A 34 -24.99 -10.58 33.24
C ALA A 34 -25.53 -11.19 31.94
N LYS A 35 -26.72 -10.73 31.53
CA LYS A 35 -27.26 -10.97 30.18
C LYS A 35 -26.77 -9.86 29.25
N ILE A 36 -25.98 -10.25 28.25
CA ILE A 36 -25.30 -9.39 27.30
C ILE A 36 -25.96 -9.49 25.92
N LEU A 37 -26.22 -8.35 25.29
CA LEU A 37 -26.56 -8.19 23.89
C LEU A 37 -25.33 -7.69 23.12
N CYS A 38 -24.79 -8.52 22.24
CA CYS A 38 -23.77 -8.17 21.26
C CYS A 38 -24.50 -7.64 20.02
N TYR A 39 -24.72 -6.33 19.97
CA TYR A 39 -25.40 -5.70 18.84
C TYR A 39 -24.47 -5.64 17.63
N ARG A 40 -24.88 -6.27 16.53
CA ARG A 40 -24.14 -6.29 15.27
C ARG A 40 -25.01 -5.71 14.19
N ASP A 41 -24.46 -4.71 13.49
CA ASP A 41 -25.09 -4.06 12.36
C ASP A 41 -24.16 -4.18 11.17
N PHE A 42 -24.48 -5.10 10.27
CA PHE A 42 -23.76 -5.32 9.01
C PHE A 42 -24.55 -4.80 7.81
N SER A 43 -25.68 -4.11 8.04
CA SER A 43 -26.52 -3.65 6.94
C SER A 43 -25.89 -2.42 6.28
N GLU A 44 -25.62 -2.51 4.98
CA GLU A 44 -25.32 -1.36 4.12
C GLU A 44 -26.61 -0.62 3.70
N THR A 45 -27.79 -1.12 4.08
CA THR A 45 -29.10 -0.57 3.71
C THR A 45 -29.77 0.15 4.89
N VAL A 46 -30.78 0.97 4.60
CA VAL A 46 -31.56 1.70 5.62
C VAL A 46 -32.30 0.74 6.58
N HIS A 47 -32.52 -0.50 6.18
CA HIS A 47 -33.12 -1.52 7.03
C HIS A 47 -32.04 -2.20 7.89
N ARG A 48 -32.15 -2.02 9.21
CA ARG A 48 -31.22 -2.63 10.16
C ARG A 48 -31.54 -4.11 10.35
N GLU A 49 -30.63 -4.98 9.93
CA GLU A 49 -30.71 -6.41 10.17
C GLU A 49 -30.10 -6.76 11.53
N VAL A 50 -30.94 -7.19 12.46
CA VAL A 50 -30.51 -7.56 13.83
C VAL A 50 -30.19 -9.07 13.91
N GLY A 51 -30.41 -9.84 12.84
CA GLY A 51 -30.31 -11.31 12.85
C GLY A 51 -28.93 -11.86 13.20
N MET A 52 -27.87 -11.07 13.01
CA MET A 52 -26.50 -11.46 13.37
C MET A 52 -26.12 -11.11 14.81
N SER A 53 -26.96 -10.33 15.50
CA SER A 53 -26.73 -9.94 16.90
C SER A 53 -26.83 -11.15 17.82
N LEU A 54 -25.97 -11.21 18.84
CA LEU A 54 -25.95 -12.31 19.79
C LEU A 54 -26.52 -11.88 21.13
N VAL A 55 -27.26 -12.78 21.75
CA VAL A 55 -27.68 -12.64 23.15
C VAL A 55 -27.09 -13.80 23.91
N MET A 56 -26.32 -13.49 24.95
CA MET A 56 -25.69 -14.51 25.78
C MET A 56 -25.78 -14.14 27.27
N ARG A 57 -25.76 -15.15 28.13
CA ARG A 57 -25.65 -14.96 29.57
C ARG A 57 -24.24 -15.35 30.00
N VAL A 58 -23.52 -14.43 30.61
CA VAL A 58 -22.15 -14.61 31.05
C VAL A 58 -22.12 -14.68 32.57
N LYS A 59 -21.54 -15.75 33.10
CA LYS A 59 -21.24 -15.90 34.52
C LYS A 59 -19.74 -15.75 34.73
N LEU A 60 -19.35 -14.77 35.54
CA LEU A 60 -17.98 -14.50 35.92
C LEU A 60 -17.69 -15.25 37.21
N ASN A 61 -16.82 -16.26 37.16
CA ASN A 61 -16.38 -17.03 38.33
C ASN A 61 -15.19 -16.37 39.04
N VAL A 62 -15.10 -15.04 38.99
CA VAL A 62 -13.93 -14.29 39.48
C VAL A 62 -14.41 -13.21 40.44
N ASN A 63 -14.05 -13.35 41.72
CA ASN A 63 -13.96 -12.19 42.61
C ASN A 63 -12.73 -11.43 42.15
N VAL A 64 -12.91 -10.43 41.28
CA VAL A 64 -11.81 -9.56 40.88
C VAL A 64 -11.39 -8.82 42.15
N ASP A 65 -10.32 -9.27 42.79
CA ASP A 65 -9.78 -8.63 43.98
C ASP A 65 -9.66 -7.13 43.72
N LYS A 66 -10.02 -6.33 44.71
CA LYS A 66 -10.06 -4.87 44.55
C LYS A 66 -8.69 -4.24 44.24
N GLY A 67 -7.59 -5.01 44.15
CA GLY A 67 -6.25 -4.53 43.82
C GLY A 67 -5.48 -5.30 42.74
N GLY A 68 -6.03 -6.34 42.09
CA GLY A 68 -5.30 -7.10 41.06
C GLY A 68 -5.31 -6.42 39.69
N GLU A 69 -4.15 -6.35 39.03
CA GLU A 69 -4.04 -5.85 37.65
C GLU A 69 -4.64 -6.84 36.65
N PRO A 70 -5.42 -6.37 35.66
CA PRO A 70 -5.99 -7.24 34.64
C PRO A 70 -4.92 -7.75 33.66
N ILE A 71 -5.08 -8.98 33.18
CA ILE A 71 -4.25 -9.52 32.09
C ILE A 71 -4.61 -8.79 30.79
N VAL A 72 -3.65 -8.09 30.21
CA VAL A 72 -3.81 -7.38 28.94
C VAL A 72 -3.37 -8.27 27.78
N THR A 73 -4.27 -8.47 26.81
CA THR A 73 -4.01 -9.20 25.56
C THR A 73 -4.68 -8.45 24.40
N GLY A 74 -4.40 -8.82 23.14
CA GLY A 74 -5.06 -8.22 21.97
C GLY A 74 -4.13 -7.81 20.83
N TRP A 75 -2.84 -8.14 20.90
CA TRP A 75 -1.93 -8.01 19.77
C TRP A 75 -2.49 -8.77 18.55
N GLU A 76 -2.61 -8.06 17.42
CA GLU A 76 -3.07 -8.65 16.17
C GLU A 76 -2.02 -9.63 15.64
N LEU A 77 -2.49 -10.76 15.12
CA LEU A 77 -1.61 -11.73 14.47
C LEU A 77 -1.18 -11.22 13.08
N ASN A 78 0.05 -11.51 12.70
CA ASN A 78 0.53 -11.27 11.34
C ASN A 78 -0.14 -12.24 10.34
N HIS A 79 0.15 -12.09 9.05
CA HIS A 79 -0.37 -12.96 7.99
C HIS A 79 0.00 -14.46 8.15
N LYS A 80 0.98 -14.79 9.00
CA LYS A 80 1.39 -16.17 9.33
C LYS A 80 0.69 -16.69 10.60
N GLY A 81 -0.28 -15.96 11.15
CA GLY A 81 -0.98 -16.32 12.38
C GLY A 81 -0.10 -16.23 13.64
N LYS A 82 1.03 -15.52 13.60
CA LYS A 82 1.94 -15.34 14.74
C LYS A 82 1.86 -13.92 15.29
N LEU A 83 2.13 -13.76 16.57
CA LEU A 83 2.31 -12.44 17.18
C LEU A 83 3.59 -11.80 16.63
N GLY A 84 3.45 -10.72 15.87
CA GLY A 84 4.58 -10.02 15.28
C GLY A 84 4.14 -8.87 14.37
N ALA A 85 5.07 -7.97 14.07
CA ALA A 85 4.81 -6.80 13.26
C ALA A 85 4.35 -7.16 11.84
N ARG A 86 3.50 -6.31 11.26
CA ARG A 86 3.18 -6.30 9.83
C ARG A 86 4.07 -5.26 9.15
N CYS A 87 4.75 -5.67 8.09
CA CYS A 87 5.56 -4.78 7.26
C CYS A 87 4.94 -4.74 5.86
N ALA A 88 4.84 -3.55 5.27
CA ALA A 88 4.31 -3.34 3.93
C ALA A 88 5.27 -2.43 3.15
N ASP A 89 5.61 -2.83 1.91
CA ASP A 89 6.37 -1.97 0.99
C ASP A 89 5.41 -1.03 0.27
N LEU A 90 5.49 0.25 0.60
CA LEU A 90 4.70 1.31 -0.04
C LEU A 90 5.47 2.01 -1.17
N ALA A 91 6.74 1.67 -1.41
CA ALA A 91 7.56 2.32 -2.41
C ALA A 91 6.95 2.29 -3.83
N PRO A 92 6.31 1.21 -4.32
CA PRO A 92 5.67 1.24 -5.64
C PRO A 92 4.62 2.36 -5.79
N PHE A 93 3.95 2.74 -4.70
CA PHE A 93 2.88 3.74 -4.72
C PHE A 93 3.32 5.13 -4.25
N MET A 94 4.41 5.21 -3.46
CA MET A 94 4.83 6.45 -2.81
C MET A 94 6.17 6.99 -3.31
N ASP A 95 7.02 6.18 -3.95
CA ASP A 95 8.29 6.65 -4.51
C ASP A 95 8.05 7.41 -5.82
N PRO A 96 8.32 8.74 -5.88
CA PRO A 96 8.10 9.54 -7.07
C PRO A 96 8.91 9.04 -8.28
N LYS A 97 10.13 8.51 -8.06
CA LYS A 97 10.98 8.01 -9.14
C LYS A 97 10.39 6.74 -9.76
N ARG A 98 9.95 5.78 -8.93
CA ARG A 98 9.28 4.57 -9.42
C ARG A 98 8.00 4.90 -10.17
N ARG A 99 7.19 5.82 -9.63
CA ARG A 99 5.96 6.28 -10.29
C ARG A 99 6.23 6.94 -11.65
N ALA A 100 7.27 7.76 -11.76
CA ALA A 100 7.64 8.38 -13.03
C ALA A 100 8.08 7.31 -14.07
N ILE A 101 8.86 6.32 -13.65
CA ILE A 101 9.28 5.19 -14.50
C ILE A 101 8.06 4.38 -14.96
N GLU A 102 7.17 4.01 -14.04
CA GLU A 102 5.95 3.26 -14.34
C GLU A 102 5.00 4.03 -15.26
N SER A 103 4.86 5.34 -15.06
CA SER A 103 4.05 6.20 -15.92
C SER A 103 4.60 6.27 -17.34
N ALA A 104 5.93 6.34 -17.50
CA ALA A 104 6.57 6.29 -18.81
C ALA A 104 6.38 4.92 -19.48
N ASP A 105 6.53 3.82 -18.74
CA ASP A 105 6.31 2.46 -19.25
C ASP A 105 4.84 2.20 -19.63
N LEU A 106 3.90 2.80 -18.92
CA LEU A 106 2.47 2.66 -19.22
C LEU A 106 2.15 3.17 -20.63
N ASN A 107 2.78 4.25 -21.09
CA ASN A 107 2.59 4.76 -22.45
C ASN A 107 3.00 3.73 -23.52
N LEU A 108 4.12 3.04 -23.32
CA LEU A 108 4.58 1.97 -24.21
C LEU A 108 3.65 0.75 -24.17
N LYS A 109 3.19 0.37 -22.97
CA LYS A 109 2.22 -0.72 -22.78
C LYS A 109 0.88 -0.41 -23.46
N LEU A 110 0.41 0.84 -23.38
CA LEU A 110 -0.82 1.29 -24.05
C LEU A 110 -0.70 1.20 -25.57
N MET A 111 0.44 1.58 -26.16
CA MET A 111 0.68 1.38 -27.59
C MET A 111 0.65 -0.10 -27.98
N ARG A 112 1.31 -0.96 -27.18
CA ARG A 112 1.29 -2.41 -27.39
C ARG A 112 -0.13 -2.97 -27.34
N TRP A 113 -0.90 -2.63 -26.32
CA TRP A 113 -2.26 -3.15 -26.14
C TRP A 113 -3.24 -2.68 -27.21
N ARG A 114 -3.10 -1.44 -27.70
CA ARG A 114 -4.07 -0.84 -28.62
C ARG A 114 -3.76 -1.09 -30.09
N PHE A 115 -2.48 -1.13 -30.47
CA PHE A 115 -2.10 -1.09 -31.89
C PHE A 115 -1.09 -2.16 -32.29
N LEU A 116 -0.11 -2.45 -31.43
CA LEU A 116 1.02 -3.32 -31.77
C LEU A 116 1.20 -4.43 -30.73
N PRO A 117 0.33 -5.45 -30.70
CA PRO A 117 0.35 -6.49 -29.67
C PRO A 117 1.67 -7.25 -29.59
N ASN A 118 2.37 -7.35 -30.73
CA ASN A 118 3.67 -8.01 -30.89
C ASN A 118 4.87 -7.11 -30.54
N LEU A 119 4.64 -5.85 -30.11
CA LEU A 119 5.71 -4.96 -29.68
C LEU A 119 6.34 -5.49 -28.37
N ASP A 120 7.58 -5.93 -28.46
CA ASP A 120 8.35 -6.41 -27.32
C ASP A 120 9.10 -5.25 -26.63
N THR A 121 8.39 -4.55 -25.75
CA THR A 121 8.93 -3.44 -24.95
C THR A 121 9.99 -3.90 -23.94
N GLU A 122 9.94 -5.17 -23.53
CA GLU A 122 10.88 -5.72 -22.56
C GLU A 122 12.24 -6.00 -23.21
N SER A 123 12.26 -6.54 -24.43
CA SER A 123 13.50 -6.68 -25.20
C SER A 123 14.15 -5.32 -25.47
N LEU A 124 13.38 -4.28 -25.78
CA LEU A 124 13.91 -2.93 -25.99
C LEU A 124 14.55 -2.35 -24.72
N SER A 125 13.95 -2.57 -23.55
CA SER A 125 14.47 -2.00 -22.29
C SER A 125 15.80 -2.62 -21.84
N HIS A 126 16.03 -3.89 -22.17
CA HIS A 126 17.27 -4.62 -21.86
C HIS A 126 18.42 -4.35 -22.84
N LYS A 127 18.13 -3.81 -24.03
CA LYS A 127 19.18 -3.48 -25.02
C LYS A 127 20.06 -2.35 -24.51
N ARG A 128 21.36 -2.50 -24.74
CA ARG A 128 22.39 -1.50 -24.43
C ARG A 128 22.79 -0.80 -25.71
N CYS A 129 22.67 0.52 -25.75
CA CYS A 129 23.02 1.32 -26.92
C CYS A 129 24.27 2.15 -26.63
N LEU A 130 25.26 2.07 -27.52
CA LEU A 130 26.43 2.93 -27.53
C LEU A 130 26.28 3.93 -28.68
N LEU A 131 26.24 5.22 -28.34
CA LEU A 131 26.17 6.32 -29.31
C LEU A 131 27.56 6.95 -29.40
N LEU A 132 28.21 6.77 -30.55
CA LEU A 132 29.48 7.42 -30.88
C LEU A 132 29.16 8.80 -31.48
N GLY A 133 29.18 9.81 -30.64
CA GLY A 133 28.79 11.19 -30.93
C GLY A 133 27.64 11.65 -30.03
N ALA A 134 27.84 12.76 -29.35
CA ALA A 134 26.87 13.48 -28.50
C ALA A 134 26.43 14.82 -29.11
N GLY A 135 26.76 15.06 -30.39
CA GLY A 135 26.25 16.22 -31.15
C GLY A 135 24.74 16.16 -31.44
N THR A 136 24.28 16.91 -32.44
CA THR A 136 22.84 17.04 -32.75
C THR A 136 22.15 15.69 -32.98
N LEU A 137 22.79 14.81 -33.75
CA LEU A 137 22.23 13.48 -34.01
C LEU A 137 22.22 12.61 -32.74
N GLY A 138 23.33 12.60 -31.99
CA GLY A 138 23.44 11.85 -30.73
C GLY A 138 22.36 12.23 -29.72
N CYS A 139 22.13 13.53 -29.52
CA CYS A 139 21.09 14.04 -28.65
C CYS A 139 19.67 13.59 -29.08
N ASN A 140 19.37 13.69 -30.38
CA ASN A 140 18.07 13.29 -30.93
C ASN A 140 17.82 11.79 -30.82
N VAL A 141 18.83 10.99 -31.14
CA VAL A 141 18.76 9.53 -31.05
C VAL A 141 18.62 9.10 -29.60
N ALA A 142 19.39 9.68 -28.67
CA ALA A 142 19.30 9.36 -27.24
C ALA A 142 17.89 9.65 -26.68
N ARG A 143 17.30 10.81 -27.02
CA ARG A 143 15.92 11.14 -26.66
C ARG A 143 14.92 10.13 -27.22
N SER A 144 15.05 9.80 -28.51
CA SER A 144 14.16 8.83 -29.17
C SER A 144 14.24 7.44 -28.53
N LEU A 145 15.46 6.94 -28.27
CA LEU A 145 15.68 5.66 -27.59
C LEU A 145 15.06 5.65 -26.18
N THR A 146 15.20 6.73 -25.43
CA THR A 146 14.60 6.87 -24.10
C THR A 146 13.08 6.81 -24.19
N SER A 147 12.46 7.52 -25.14
CA SER A 147 11.01 7.48 -25.37
C SER A 147 10.49 6.09 -25.77
N TRP A 148 11.33 5.27 -26.41
CA TRP A 148 11.02 3.87 -26.76
C TRP A 148 11.34 2.85 -25.64
N GLY A 149 11.78 3.33 -24.47
CA GLY A 149 11.96 2.49 -23.28
C GLY A 149 13.36 1.90 -23.10
N PHE A 150 14.36 2.32 -23.90
CA PHE A 150 15.75 1.91 -23.67
C PHE A 150 16.25 2.48 -22.34
N ARG A 151 16.87 1.63 -21.51
CA ARG A 151 17.32 2.02 -20.16
C ARG A 151 18.82 2.29 -20.06
N LYS A 152 19.62 1.74 -20.98
CA LYS A 152 21.07 1.87 -20.95
C LYS A 152 21.59 2.44 -22.27
N ILE A 153 21.83 3.74 -22.26
CA ILE A 153 22.41 4.50 -23.37
C ILE A 153 23.75 5.06 -22.89
N THR A 154 24.82 4.81 -23.62
CA THR A 154 26.16 5.33 -23.34
C THR A 154 26.56 6.25 -24.48
N LEU A 155 26.86 7.51 -24.19
CA LEU A 155 27.33 8.48 -25.18
C LEU A 155 28.86 8.60 -25.06
N VAL A 156 29.54 8.63 -26.20
CA VAL A 156 30.99 8.85 -26.29
C VAL A 156 31.23 9.93 -27.33
N ASP A 157 31.86 11.03 -26.91
CA ASP A 157 32.26 12.13 -27.79
C ASP A 157 33.60 12.70 -27.29
N TYR A 158 34.41 13.24 -28.20
CA TYR A 158 35.67 13.91 -27.88
C TYR A 158 35.54 15.44 -27.83
N GLY A 159 34.41 15.98 -28.32
CA GLY A 159 34.14 17.40 -28.39
C GLY A 159 33.85 18.05 -27.03
N LYS A 160 33.85 19.38 -27.03
CA LYS A 160 33.38 20.22 -25.92
C LYS A 160 32.10 20.94 -26.34
N VAL A 161 31.26 21.28 -25.36
CA VAL A 161 30.05 22.07 -25.59
C VAL A 161 30.46 23.53 -25.83
N SER A 162 30.31 24.01 -27.06
CA SER A 162 30.50 25.42 -27.41
C SER A 162 29.20 26.21 -27.27
N TYR A 163 29.27 27.53 -27.13
CA TYR A 163 28.10 28.42 -27.04
C TYR A 163 27.10 28.29 -28.19
N SER A 164 27.53 27.80 -29.37
CA SER A 164 26.65 27.55 -30.51
C SER A 164 25.82 26.27 -30.40
N ASN A 165 26.20 25.34 -29.51
CA ASN A 165 25.66 23.99 -29.46
C ASN A 165 24.29 23.83 -28.81
N PRO A 166 23.96 24.48 -27.68
CA PRO A 166 22.67 24.27 -26.99
C PRO A 166 21.44 24.47 -27.89
N THR A 167 21.52 25.37 -28.88
CA THR A 167 20.44 25.61 -29.86
C THR A 167 20.16 24.40 -30.77
N ARG A 168 21.11 23.48 -30.91
CA ARG A 168 21.08 22.32 -31.84
C ARG A 168 21.29 20.97 -31.15
N GLN A 169 21.75 20.96 -29.90
CA GLN A 169 22.13 19.77 -29.15
C GLN A 169 21.38 19.76 -27.82
N TRP A 170 20.18 19.17 -27.83
CA TRP A 170 19.19 19.38 -26.76
C TRP A 170 19.46 18.66 -25.44
N LEU A 171 20.65 18.08 -25.26
CA LEU A 171 21.08 17.55 -23.96
C LEU A 171 21.94 18.55 -23.16
N PHE A 172 22.27 19.70 -23.75
CA PHE A 172 23.12 20.72 -23.12
C PHE A 172 22.39 22.03 -22.96
N GLU A 173 22.70 22.74 -21.88
CA GLU A 173 22.23 24.08 -21.57
C GLU A 173 23.35 25.11 -21.78
N PHE A 174 23.01 26.40 -21.68
CA PHE A 174 24.00 27.47 -21.81
C PHE A 174 25.09 27.38 -20.73
N GLU A 175 24.72 26.92 -19.53
CA GLU A 175 25.63 26.73 -18.39
C GLU A 175 26.70 25.64 -18.63
N ASP A 176 26.46 24.73 -19.58
CA ASP A 176 27.38 23.64 -19.93
C ASP A 176 28.50 24.07 -20.89
N CYS A 177 28.47 25.30 -21.41
CA CYS A 177 29.39 25.78 -22.44
C CYS A 177 30.79 26.11 -21.89
N VAL A 178 31.84 25.72 -22.63
CA VAL A 178 33.28 25.92 -22.29
C VAL A 178 34.03 26.60 -23.42
#